data_AF-A0A9P1H5U0-F1
#
_entry.id   AF-A0A9P1H5U0-F1
#
_cell.length_a   1.000
_cell.length_b   1.000
_cell.length_c   1.000
_cell.angle_alpha   90.00
_cell.angle_beta   90.00
_cell.angle_gamma   90.00
#
_symmetry.space_group_name_H-M   'P 1'
#
loop_
_entity.id
_entity.type
_entity.pdbx_description
1 polymer ?
#
loop_
_entity_poly.entity_id
_entity_poly.type
_entity_poly.pdbx_seq_one_letter_code
_entity_poly.pdbx_strand_id
1 'polypeptide(L)'
;MTKAKRKLAQDAKASGEKRLRRSEALGEIRDQFNPFQFKHNPRGPKFQVTTLQSPNDKGIKGRPGVSKALGEERRRETLLVEMQKRNKVGGILDRRFGENDPTMAPEDKMLERFAREKQRLHKKSSLFDLEEDTPSFGLTHNGQALSLDGPNLNDDFDEDDLSNDSDGSGDERKISKRQRLADAVADLEAAEEEADEDPDRKGQRPKS
;
A
#
# COMPACT_ATOMS: atom_id res chain seq x y z
N MET A 1 -24.79 -15.15 -44.68
CA MET A 1 -25.79 -15.07 -43.59
C MET A 1 -27.12 -14.55 -44.14
N THR A 2 -28.24 -15.24 -43.88
CA THR A 2 -29.56 -14.92 -44.47
C THR A 2 -30.18 -13.66 -43.85
N LYS A 3 -30.96 -12.91 -44.65
CA LYS A 3 -31.66 -11.66 -44.25
C LYS A 3 -32.54 -11.82 -43.01
N ALA A 4 -33.10 -13.02 -42.80
CA ALA A 4 -33.89 -13.39 -41.63
C ALA A 4 -33.08 -13.36 -40.32
N LYS A 5 -31.84 -13.89 -40.32
CA LYS A 5 -30.97 -13.89 -39.14
C LYS A 5 -30.57 -12.47 -38.71
N ARG A 6 -30.39 -11.56 -39.67
CA ARG A 6 -30.11 -10.14 -39.39
C ARG A 6 -31.30 -9.40 -38.77
N LYS A 7 -32.53 -9.66 -39.24
CA LYS A 7 -33.75 -9.08 -38.68
C LYS A 7 -33.98 -9.52 -37.23
N LEU A 8 -33.87 -10.82 -36.94
CA LEU A 8 -34.04 -11.35 -35.59
C LEU A 8 -33.05 -10.73 -34.59
N ALA A 9 -31.80 -10.52 -35.02
CA ALA A 9 -30.78 -9.85 -34.21
C ALA A 9 -31.07 -8.36 -33.99
N GLN A 10 -31.67 -7.67 -34.97
CA GLN A 10 -32.12 -6.28 -34.82
C GLN A 10 -33.33 -6.17 -33.89
N ASP A 11 -34.29 -7.09 -33.98
CA ASP A 11 -35.47 -7.15 -33.11
C ASP A 11 -35.08 -7.43 -31.64
N ALA A 12 -34.10 -8.31 -31.42
CA ALA A 12 -33.55 -8.57 -30.09
C ALA A 12 -32.90 -7.31 -29.49
N LYS A 13 -32.15 -6.54 -30.29
CA LYS A 13 -31.57 -5.25 -29.87
C LYS A 13 -32.64 -4.20 -29.57
N ALA A 14 -33.65 -4.07 -30.44
CA ALA A 14 -34.76 -3.14 -30.26
C ALA A 14 -35.61 -3.48 -29.02
N SER A 15 -35.78 -4.77 -28.71
CA SER A 15 -36.45 -5.22 -27.48
C SER A 15 -35.66 -4.81 -26.22
N GLY A 16 -34.33 -4.97 -26.25
CA GLY A 16 -33.45 -4.51 -25.18
C GLY A 16 -33.56 -3.00 -24.93
N GLU A 17 -33.54 -2.21 -26.00
CA GLU A 17 -33.69 -0.75 -25.91
C GLU A 17 -35.06 -0.32 -25.37
N LYS A 18 -36.15 -0.97 -25.82
CA LYS A 18 -37.50 -0.73 -25.28
C LYS A 18 -37.57 -1.02 -23.78
N ARG A 19 -36.87 -2.06 -23.30
CA ARG A 19 -36.80 -2.40 -21.87
C ARG A 19 -36.05 -1.33 -21.08
N LEU A 20 -34.92 -0.83 -21.61
CA LEU A 20 -34.14 0.25 -20.98
C LEU A 20 -34.96 1.54 -20.86
N ARG A 21 -35.57 2.00 -21.96
CA ARG A 21 -36.44 3.19 -21.96
C ARG A 21 -37.60 3.05 -20.99
N ARG A 22 -38.21 1.85 -20.90
CA ARG A 22 -39.27 1.57 -19.94
C ARG A 22 -38.75 1.64 -18.50
N SER A 23 -37.57 1.07 -18.20
CA SER A 23 -37.01 1.13 -16.85
C SER A 23 -36.63 2.54 -16.42
N GLU A 24 -36.12 3.36 -17.35
CA GLU A 24 -35.82 4.78 -17.12
C GLU A 24 -37.11 5.55 -16.82
N ALA A 25 -38.12 5.43 -17.69
CA ALA A 25 -39.42 6.09 -17.48
C ALA A 25 -40.10 5.65 -16.17
N LEU A 26 -40.03 4.36 -15.81
CA LEU A 26 -40.55 3.88 -14.53
C LEU A 26 -39.74 4.42 -13.33
N GLY A 27 -38.43 4.62 -13.49
CA GLY A 27 -37.59 5.27 -12.49
C GLY A 27 -37.99 6.72 -12.27
N GLU A 28 -38.18 7.48 -13.35
CA GLU A 28 -38.64 8.87 -13.30
C GLU A 28 -40.02 9.00 -12.63
N ILE A 29 -40.96 8.12 -12.99
CA ILE A 29 -42.29 8.09 -12.35
C ILE A 29 -42.16 7.81 -10.86
N ARG A 30 -41.34 6.83 -10.46
CA ARG A 30 -41.14 6.51 -9.02
C ARG A 30 -40.55 7.69 -8.25
N ASP A 31 -39.58 8.39 -8.84
CA ASP A 31 -38.96 9.57 -8.24
C ASP A 31 -39.96 10.74 -8.15
N GLN A 32 -40.76 10.98 -9.20
CA GLN A 32 -41.77 12.04 -9.21
C GLN A 32 -42.90 11.81 -8.20
N PHE A 33 -43.38 10.57 -8.07
CA PHE A 33 -44.49 10.21 -7.18
C PHE A 33 -44.07 10.08 -5.71
N ASN A 34 -42.77 10.08 -5.41
CA ASN A 34 -42.27 10.00 -4.02
C ASN A 34 -41.45 11.25 -3.64
N PRO A 35 -42.11 12.37 -3.28
CA PRO A 35 -41.42 13.63 -2.99
C PRO A 35 -40.57 13.57 -1.71
N PHE A 36 -40.85 12.64 -0.78
CA PHE A 36 -40.16 12.55 0.51
C PHE A 36 -38.74 11.98 0.40
N GLN A 37 -38.37 11.37 -0.73
CA GLN A 37 -37.00 10.93 -0.96
C GLN A 37 -36.04 12.10 -1.20
N PHE A 38 -36.58 13.27 -1.55
CA PHE A 38 -35.81 14.45 -1.93
C PHE A 38 -36.04 15.59 -0.94
N LYS A 39 -34.97 16.28 -0.58
CA LYS A 39 -35.06 17.57 0.09
C LYS A 39 -35.29 18.64 -0.98
N HIS A 40 -36.44 19.30 -1.00
CA HIS A 40 -36.74 20.40 -1.92
C HIS A 40 -37.16 21.68 -1.17
N ASN A 41 -37.08 22.83 -1.82
CA ASN A 41 -37.63 24.09 -1.28
C ASN A 41 -38.97 24.39 -1.95
N PRO A 42 -40.10 24.43 -1.24
CA PRO A 42 -41.40 24.70 -1.85
C PRO A 42 -41.48 26.12 -2.45
N ARG A 43 -40.68 27.08 -1.97
CA ARG A 43 -40.71 28.48 -2.44
C ARG A 43 -39.81 28.79 -3.65
N GLY A 44 -39.08 27.80 -4.17
CA GLY A 44 -38.14 28.04 -5.30
C GLY A 44 -36.90 28.87 -4.93
N PRO A 45 -36.17 29.42 -5.91
CA PRO A 45 -35.03 30.31 -5.67
C PRO A 45 -35.51 31.67 -5.11
N LYS A 46 -34.65 32.34 -4.32
CA LYS A 46 -34.98 33.67 -3.75
C LYS A 46 -35.07 34.76 -4.81
N PHE A 47 -34.15 34.72 -5.78
CA PHE A 47 -34.08 35.64 -6.91
C PHE A 47 -34.10 34.83 -8.19
N GLN A 48 -34.90 35.26 -9.15
CA GLN A 48 -34.98 34.61 -10.45
C GLN A 48 -33.81 35.05 -11.31
N VAL A 49 -33.00 34.09 -11.74
CA VAL A 49 -31.86 34.31 -12.64
C VAL A 49 -32.07 33.38 -13.83
N THR A 50 -32.01 33.90 -15.06
CA THR A 50 -32.39 33.18 -16.29
C THR A 50 -31.23 32.41 -16.93
N THR A 51 -30.21 32.06 -16.15
CA THR A 51 -29.07 31.26 -16.64
C THR A 51 -29.51 29.83 -16.91
N LEU A 52 -29.02 29.22 -18.00
CA LEU A 52 -29.37 27.86 -18.41
C LEU A 52 -29.02 26.78 -17.37
N GLN A 53 -28.10 27.08 -16.45
CA GLN A 53 -27.76 26.23 -15.32
C GLN A 53 -27.73 27.06 -14.02
N SER A 54 -28.87 27.31 -13.40
CA SER A 54 -28.82 27.71 -11.98
C SER A 54 -28.59 26.46 -11.12
N PRO A 55 -27.69 26.52 -10.13
CA PRO A 55 -27.48 25.42 -9.19
C PRO A 55 -28.75 25.06 -8.40
N ASN A 56 -29.75 25.94 -8.38
CA ASN A 56 -31.00 25.76 -7.65
C ASN A 56 -32.22 25.43 -8.53
N ASP A 57 -32.08 25.35 -9.85
CA ASP A 57 -33.24 25.19 -10.76
C ASP A 57 -33.85 23.79 -10.73
N LYS A 58 -33.06 22.76 -10.35
CA LYS A 58 -33.52 21.36 -10.37
C LYS A 58 -34.48 21.00 -9.24
N GLY A 59 -34.82 21.92 -8.34
CA GLY A 59 -35.77 21.74 -7.23
C GLY A 59 -35.30 20.79 -6.12
N ILE A 60 -34.50 19.78 -6.45
CA ILE A 60 -33.93 18.77 -5.56
C ILE A 60 -32.62 19.31 -4.99
N LYS A 61 -32.64 19.71 -3.71
CA LYS A 61 -31.45 20.15 -2.96
C LYS A 61 -30.59 18.98 -2.47
N GLY A 62 -31.15 17.78 -2.38
CA GLY A 62 -30.39 16.60 -1.98
C GLY A 62 -31.25 15.37 -1.71
N ARG A 63 -30.59 14.21 -1.58
CA ARG A 63 -31.18 12.90 -1.30
C ARG A 63 -30.81 12.46 0.13
N PRO A 64 -31.58 12.85 1.18
CA PRO A 64 -31.22 12.55 2.57
C PRO A 64 -31.13 11.05 2.87
N GLY A 65 -32.00 10.22 2.28
CA GLY A 65 -31.97 8.76 2.48
C GLY A 65 -30.65 8.13 2.00
N VAL A 66 -30.25 8.46 0.77
CA VAL A 66 -29.00 7.97 0.16
C VAL A 66 -27.77 8.48 0.94
N SER A 67 -27.76 9.76 1.32
CA SER A 67 -26.65 10.33 2.10
C SER A 67 -26.50 9.68 3.47
N LYS A 68 -27.61 9.36 4.15
CA LYS A 68 -27.60 8.64 5.43
C LYS A 68 -27.10 7.20 5.27
N ALA A 69 -27.60 6.47 4.26
CA ALA A 69 -27.16 5.11 3.97
C ALA A 69 -25.66 5.04 3.69
N LEU A 70 -25.16 5.91 2.81
CA LEU A 70 -23.73 5.99 2.50
C LEU A 70 -22.88 6.34 3.74
N GLY A 71 -23.38 7.22 4.61
CA GLY A 71 -22.72 7.53 5.88
C GLY A 71 -22.73 6.37 6.87
N GLU A 72 -23.72 5.48 6.80
CA GLU A 72 -23.82 4.28 7.63
C GLU A 72 -22.92 3.16 7.11
N GLU A 73 -22.89 2.94 5.79
CA GLU A 73 -21.93 2.04 5.12
C GLU A 73 -20.49 2.43 5.44
N ARG A 74 -20.13 3.72 5.34
CA ARG A 74 -18.78 4.18 5.73
C ARG A 74 -18.43 3.85 7.18
N ARG A 75 -19.39 3.98 8.12
CA ARG A 75 -19.15 3.59 9.52
C ARG A 75 -18.99 2.08 9.68
N ARG A 76 -19.69 1.27 8.89
CA ARG A 76 -19.49 -0.19 8.86
C ARG A 76 -18.12 -0.57 8.32
N GLU A 77 -17.60 0.18 7.35
CA GLU A 77 -16.28 -0.09 6.76
C GLU A 77 -15.13 0.39 7.65
N THR A 78 -15.28 1.52 8.34
CA THR A 78 -14.22 2.09 9.19
C THR A 78 -14.41 1.75 10.66
N LEU A 79 -15.36 2.40 11.33
CA LEU A 79 -15.55 2.34 12.78
C LEU A 79 -15.82 0.92 13.28
N LEU A 80 -16.65 0.15 12.57
CA LEU A 80 -16.94 -1.23 12.96
C LEU A 80 -15.67 -2.09 12.86
N VAL A 81 -14.86 -1.92 11.82
CA VAL A 81 -13.59 -2.65 11.66
C VAL A 81 -12.60 -2.26 12.76
N GLU A 82 -12.53 -0.98 13.12
CA GLU A 82 -11.72 -0.48 14.24
C GLU A 82 -12.18 -1.06 15.58
N MET A 83 -13.50 -1.09 15.84
CA MET A 83 -14.06 -1.66 17.06
C MET A 83 -13.77 -3.17 17.18
N GLN A 84 -13.90 -3.91 16.08
CA GLN A 84 -13.54 -5.34 16.05
C GLN A 84 -12.05 -5.57 16.31
N LYS A 85 -11.20 -4.63 15.89
CA LYS A 85 -9.74 -4.69 16.06
C LYS A 85 -9.25 -3.98 17.34
N ARG A 86 -10.13 -3.49 18.21
CA ARG A 86 -9.76 -2.67 19.38
C ARG A 86 -8.69 -3.31 20.28
N ASN A 87 -8.72 -4.64 20.44
CA ASN A 87 -7.76 -5.39 21.26
C ASN A 87 -6.74 -6.16 20.42
N LYS A 88 -6.64 -5.88 19.11
CA LYS A 88 -5.71 -6.57 18.20
C LYS A 88 -4.37 -5.84 18.21
N VAL A 89 -3.31 -6.54 18.59
CA VAL A 89 -1.93 -6.07 18.47
C VAL A 89 -1.27 -6.61 17.20
N GLY A 90 -0.46 -5.78 16.53
CA GLY A 90 0.24 -6.10 15.29
C GLY A 90 -0.61 -5.99 14.01
N GLY A 91 0.06 -5.88 12.87
CA GLY A 91 -0.56 -5.77 11.53
C GLY A 91 0.46 -6.00 10.42
N ILE A 92 -0.02 -6.18 9.19
CA ILE A 92 0.85 -6.31 8.02
C ILE A 92 1.30 -4.90 7.62
N LEU A 93 2.61 -4.65 7.64
CA LEU A 93 3.21 -3.42 7.13
C LEU A 93 3.61 -3.64 5.66
N ASP A 94 2.96 -2.94 4.75
CA ASP A 94 3.32 -2.98 3.34
C ASP A 94 4.57 -2.14 3.08
N ARG A 95 5.68 -2.82 2.76
CA ARG A 95 6.98 -2.21 2.46
C ARG A 95 7.30 -2.23 0.96
N ARG A 96 6.33 -2.55 0.11
CA ARG A 96 6.50 -2.53 -1.35
C ARG A 96 6.78 -1.10 -1.82
N PHE A 97 7.69 -0.96 -2.79
CA PHE A 97 8.02 0.34 -3.37
C PHE A 97 6.77 0.98 -3.99
N GLY A 98 6.57 2.26 -3.70
CA GLY A 98 5.50 3.08 -4.28
C GLY A 98 4.06 2.74 -3.88
N GLU A 99 3.80 1.79 -2.96
CA GLU A 99 2.41 1.50 -2.54
C GLU A 99 1.78 2.71 -1.83
N ASN A 100 2.53 3.38 -0.94
CA ASN A 100 2.04 4.52 -0.14
C ASN A 100 2.13 5.88 -0.86
N ASP A 101 2.70 5.93 -2.07
CA ASP A 101 2.87 7.18 -2.82
C ASP A 101 1.74 7.33 -3.86
N PRO A 102 0.82 8.30 -3.72
CA PRO A 102 -0.25 8.52 -4.68
C PRO A 102 0.21 9.20 -5.98
N THR A 103 1.45 9.72 -6.05
CA THR A 103 1.96 10.47 -7.21
C THR A 103 2.50 9.58 -8.33
N MET A 104 2.93 8.35 -8.01
CA MET A 104 3.45 7.42 -9.01
C MET A 104 2.34 6.72 -9.80
N ALA A 105 2.57 6.51 -11.10
CA ALA A 105 1.67 5.74 -11.95
C ALA A 105 1.66 4.26 -11.52
N PRO A 106 0.53 3.54 -11.71
CA PRO A 106 0.42 2.14 -11.33
C PRO A 106 1.42 1.25 -12.09
N GLU A 107 1.75 1.61 -13.32
CA GLU A 107 2.71 0.89 -14.17
C GLU A 107 4.14 1.02 -13.63
N ASP A 108 4.56 2.24 -13.29
CA ASP A 108 5.89 2.51 -12.72
C ASP A 108 6.10 1.75 -11.41
N LYS A 109 5.07 1.73 -10.54
CA LYS A 109 5.08 0.93 -9.31
C LYS A 109 5.35 -0.55 -9.57
N MET A 110 4.75 -1.13 -10.61
CA MET A 110 4.95 -2.53 -10.96
C MET A 110 6.34 -2.78 -11.54
N LEU A 111 6.83 -1.85 -12.37
CA LEU A 111 8.15 -1.97 -13.00
C LEU A 111 9.28 -1.90 -11.98
N GLU A 112 9.20 -0.97 -11.03
CA GLU A 112 10.19 -0.83 -9.95
C GLU A 112 10.17 -2.01 -8.98
N ARG A 113 8.98 -2.55 -8.67
CA ARG A 113 8.84 -3.78 -7.89
C ARG A 113 9.55 -4.93 -8.56
N PHE A 114 9.31 -5.12 -9.86
CA PHE A 114 9.94 -6.16 -10.65
C PHE A 114 11.47 -5.98 -10.69
N ALA A 115 11.95 -4.75 -10.92
CA ALA A 115 13.37 -4.45 -10.93
C ALA A 115 14.03 -4.75 -9.57
N ARG A 116 13.42 -4.31 -8.46
CA ARG A 116 13.91 -4.61 -7.10
C ARG A 116 13.89 -6.09 -6.78
N GLU A 117 12.86 -6.81 -7.20
CA GLU A 117 12.76 -8.26 -7.01
C GLU A 117 13.85 -9.00 -7.79
N LYS A 118 14.04 -8.66 -9.07
CA LYS A 118 15.11 -9.22 -9.91
C LYS A 118 16.48 -8.95 -9.33
N GLN A 119 16.77 -7.71 -8.92
CA GLN A 119 18.03 -7.37 -8.25
C GLN A 119 18.26 -8.19 -6.98
N ARG A 120 17.22 -8.42 -6.17
CA ARG A 120 17.31 -9.25 -4.96
C ARG A 120 17.59 -10.72 -5.28
N LEU A 121 16.98 -11.26 -6.33
CA LEU A 121 17.21 -12.64 -6.78
C LEU A 121 18.65 -12.83 -7.26
N HIS A 122 19.15 -11.94 -8.12
CA HIS A 122 20.53 -12.02 -8.64
C HIS A 122 21.59 -11.94 -7.53
N LYS A 123 21.38 -11.15 -6.47
CA LYS A 123 22.30 -11.08 -5.33
C LYS A 123 22.32 -12.35 -4.47
N LYS A 124 21.29 -13.20 -4.52
CA LYS A 124 21.17 -14.40 -3.69
C LYS A 124 21.48 -15.70 -4.45
N SER A 125 21.36 -15.69 -5.78
CA SER A 125 21.64 -16.88 -6.59
C SER A 125 23.13 -17.25 -6.62
N SER A 126 24.03 -16.27 -6.56
CA SER A 126 25.48 -16.50 -6.69
C SER A 126 26.11 -17.25 -5.50
N LEU A 127 25.47 -17.31 -4.33
CA LEU A 127 26.04 -18.00 -3.15
C LEU A 127 25.85 -19.53 -3.17
N PHE A 128 24.98 -20.04 -4.07
CA PHE A 128 24.68 -21.48 -4.19
C PHE A 128 24.90 -22.01 -5.60
N ASP A 129 25.43 -21.18 -6.49
CA ASP A 129 25.73 -21.55 -7.87
C ASP A 129 27.12 -22.22 -7.92
N LEU A 130 27.14 -23.53 -7.67
CA LEU A 130 28.35 -24.36 -7.70
C LEU A 130 28.74 -24.80 -9.13
N GLU A 131 28.02 -24.33 -10.15
CA GLU A 131 28.25 -24.71 -11.54
C GLU A 131 29.31 -23.83 -12.24
N GLU A 132 29.70 -22.68 -11.66
CA GLU A 132 30.64 -21.73 -12.30
C GLU A 132 32.07 -21.74 -11.74
N ASP A 133 32.41 -22.56 -10.74
CA ASP A 133 33.82 -22.70 -10.32
C ASP A 133 34.41 -24.07 -10.63
N THR A 134 35.40 -23.98 -11.50
CA THR A 134 36.37 -24.99 -11.93
C THR A 134 36.81 -25.96 -10.81
N PRO A 135 37.05 -27.25 -11.14
CA PRO A 135 37.61 -28.20 -10.19
C PRO A 135 39.05 -27.77 -9.89
N SER A 136 39.41 -27.52 -8.61
CA SER A 136 40.75 -27.77 -8.02
C SER A 136 41.11 -26.93 -6.78
N PHE A 137 40.21 -26.21 -6.11
CA PHE A 137 40.54 -25.70 -4.77
C PHE A 137 40.24 -26.77 -3.71
N GLY A 138 41.19 -27.71 -3.56
CA GLY A 138 41.12 -28.74 -2.52
C GLY A 138 40.97 -28.12 -1.13
N LEU A 139 40.12 -28.74 -0.30
CA LEU A 139 39.92 -28.33 1.08
C LEU A 139 41.27 -28.39 1.82
N THR A 140 41.74 -27.24 2.34
CA THR A 140 43.03 -27.13 3.04
C THR A 140 42.80 -26.60 4.45
N HIS A 141 43.40 -27.25 5.46
CA HIS A 141 43.44 -26.78 6.84
C HIS A 141 44.91 -26.63 7.25
N ASN A 142 45.28 -25.46 7.79
CA ASN A 142 46.67 -25.12 8.15
C ASN A 142 47.71 -25.32 7.03
N GLY A 143 47.32 -25.15 5.76
CA GLY A 143 48.22 -25.28 4.61
C GLY A 143 48.47 -26.71 4.12
N GLN A 144 47.77 -27.72 4.65
CA GLN A 144 47.79 -29.09 4.13
C GLN A 144 46.47 -29.46 3.44
N ALA A 145 46.56 -30.12 2.28
CA ALA A 145 45.42 -30.59 1.52
C ALA A 145 44.80 -31.82 2.20
N LEU A 146 43.52 -31.70 2.56
CA LEU A 146 42.73 -32.79 3.11
C LEU A 146 42.21 -33.64 1.95
N SER A 147 42.93 -34.73 1.64
CA SER A 147 42.45 -35.75 0.69
C SER A 147 41.56 -36.73 1.43
N LEU A 148 40.35 -36.97 0.91
CA LEU A 148 39.39 -37.95 1.42
C LEU A 148 39.83 -39.41 1.20
N ASP A 149 40.89 -39.66 0.44
CA ASP A 149 41.42 -41.00 0.11
C ASP A 149 42.68 -41.37 0.92
N GLY A 150 43.04 -40.57 1.92
CA GLY A 150 44.17 -40.82 2.83
C GLY A 150 43.77 -41.52 4.13
N PRO A 151 44.73 -42.06 4.91
CA PRO A 151 44.44 -42.72 6.18
C PRO A 151 43.71 -41.76 7.12
N ASN A 152 42.61 -42.26 7.70
CA ASN A 152 41.61 -41.55 8.49
C ASN A 152 42.17 -40.32 9.21
N LEU A 153 41.60 -39.15 8.90
CA LEU A 153 41.70 -37.95 9.72
C LEU A 153 41.19 -38.32 11.11
N ASN A 154 42.12 -38.54 12.05
CA ASN A 154 41.77 -38.72 13.44
C ASN A 154 41.25 -37.38 13.93
N ASP A 155 39.93 -37.32 14.12
CA ASP A 155 39.25 -36.23 14.79
C ASP A 155 39.76 -36.17 16.23
N ASP A 156 40.56 -35.14 16.54
CA ASP A 156 41.11 -34.84 17.86
C ASP A 156 40.12 -34.08 18.74
N PHE A 157 38.85 -34.05 18.34
CA PHE A 157 37.77 -33.47 19.10
C PHE A 157 37.39 -34.33 20.32
N ASP A 158 37.95 -33.98 21.48
CA ASP A 158 37.54 -34.48 22.78
C ASP A 158 36.27 -33.76 23.25
N GLU A 159 35.11 -34.44 23.16
CA GLU A 159 33.78 -33.90 23.50
C GLU A 159 33.61 -33.51 24.99
N ASP A 160 34.55 -33.90 25.86
CA ASP A 160 34.53 -33.61 27.31
C ASP A 160 35.04 -32.20 27.68
N ASP A 161 35.67 -31.45 26.77
CA ASP A 161 36.11 -30.05 27.03
C ASP A 161 34.96 -29.02 26.91
N LEU A 162 33.73 -29.49 26.66
CA LEU A 162 32.53 -28.64 26.59
C LEU A 162 31.80 -28.47 27.92
N SER A 163 32.36 -28.96 29.02
CA SER A 163 31.81 -28.69 30.36
C SER A 163 32.63 -27.62 31.07
N ASN A 164 31.97 -26.49 31.34
CA ASN A 164 32.41 -25.39 32.21
C ASN A 164 33.08 -24.18 31.52
N ASP A 165 32.26 -23.28 30.96
CA ASP A 165 32.10 -21.90 31.47
C ASP A 165 31.25 -21.04 30.52
N SER A 166 29.93 -21.03 30.70
CA SER A 166 29.06 -20.06 30.02
C SER A 166 27.79 -19.78 30.83
N ASP A 167 27.98 -19.16 32.01
CA ASP A 167 26.93 -18.38 32.68
C ASP A 167 27.40 -16.96 33.04
N GLY A 168 28.15 -16.32 32.14
CA GLY A 168 28.53 -14.92 32.31
C GLY A 168 28.55 -14.19 30.97
N SER A 169 27.78 -13.09 30.85
CA SER A 169 27.86 -12.04 29.80
C SER A 169 26.74 -11.95 28.74
N GLY A 170 25.59 -12.58 28.95
CA GLY A 170 24.40 -12.35 28.11
C GLY A 170 23.70 -11.00 28.36
N ASP A 171 23.83 -10.46 29.58
CA ASP A 171 23.09 -9.26 30.03
C ASP A 171 23.89 -7.95 29.85
N GLU A 172 25.21 -7.97 30.09
CA GLU A 172 26.07 -6.80 29.95
C GLU A 172 26.16 -6.25 28.52
N ARG A 173 26.07 -7.15 27.52
CA ARG A 173 26.05 -6.77 26.09
C ARG A 173 24.74 -6.07 25.69
N LYS A 174 23.63 -6.32 26.39
CA LYS A 174 22.34 -5.66 26.13
C LYS A 174 22.29 -4.26 26.73
N ILE A 175 22.93 -4.06 27.88
CA ILE A 175 23.04 -2.75 28.55
C ILE A 175 23.94 -1.82 27.72
N SER A 176 25.11 -2.31 27.28
CA SER A 176 26.05 -1.53 26.46
C SER A 176 25.47 -1.09 25.10
N LYS A 177 24.61 -1.92 24.49
CA LYS A 177 24.02 -1.62 23.17
C LYS A 177 22.90 -0.59 23.26
N ARG A 178 22.18 -0.53 24.40
CA ARG A 178 21.17 0.50 24.66
C ARG A 178 21.80 1.86 24.97
N GLN A 179 22.89 1.90 25.74
CA GLN A 179 23.61 3.15 26.01
C GLN A 179 24.18 3.78 24.73
N ARG A 180 24.87 3.00 23.89
CA ARG A 180 25.41 3.53 22.62
C ARG A 180 24.33 4.04 21.67
N LEU A 181 23.15 3.43 21.69
CA LEU A 181 22.02 3.89 20.89
C LEU A 181 21.50 5.22 21.43
N ALA A 182 21.38 5.38 22.75
CA ALA A 182 20.93 6.62 23.38
C ALA A 182 21.88 7.80 23.10
N ASP A 183 23.20 7.59 23.21
CA ASP A 183 24.19 8.64 22.91
C ASP A 183 24.15 9.06 21.45
N ALA A 184 23.97 8.10 20.52
CA ALA A 184 23.87 8.40 19.09
C ALA A 184 22.59 9.18 18.71
N VAL A 185 21.49 9.03 19.45
CA VAL A 185 20.28 9.85 19.21
C VAL A 185 20.46 11.26 19.76
N ALA A 186 21.10 11.41 20.93
CA ALA A 186 21.37 12.72 21.52
C ALA A 186 22.32 13.58 20.66
N ASP A 187 23.35 12.97 20.07
CA ASP A 187 24.25 13.67 19.14
C ASP A 187 23.55 14.11 17.84
N LEU A 188 22.57 13.33 17.36
CA LEU A 188 21.78 13.69 16.18
C LEU A 188 20.78 14.80 16.48
N GLU A 189 20.14 14.77 17.65
CA GLU A 189 19.18 15.78 18.08
C GLU A 189 19.89 17.14 18.32
N ALA A 190 21.08 17.12 18.90
CA ALA A 190 21.91 18.32 19.05
C ALA A 190 22.40 18.88 17.70
N ALA A 191 22.65 18.02 16.71
CA ALA A 191 23.04 18.44 15.36
C ALA A 191 21.87 19.01 14.53
N GLU A 192 20.63 18.59 14.83
CA GLU A 192 19.42 19.15 14.22
C GLU A 192 19.05 20.51 14.83
N GLU A 193 19.24 20.72 16.14
CA GLU A 193 18.99 22.00 16.80
C GLU A 193 19.93 23.13 16.32
N GLU A 194 21.19 22.82 15.98
CA GLU A 194 22.15 23.77 15.41
C GLU A 194 21.88 24.11 13.92
N ALA A 195 21.05 23.33 13.23
CA ALA A 195 20.75 23.54 11.80
C ALA A 195 19.52 24.46 11.56
N ASP A 196 18.68 24.67 12.58
CA ASP A 196 17.44 25.45 12.48
C ASP A 196 17.58 26.93 12.91
N GLU A 197 18.75 27.37 13.38
CA GLU A 197 19.05 28.80 13.58
C GLU A 197 19.52 29.48 12.27
N ASP A 198 18.53 30.04 11.56
CA ASP A 198 18.59 31.13 10.55
C ASP A 198 18.93 30.83 9.07
N PRO A 199 17.89 30.89 8.20
CA PRO A 199 18.05 31.50 6.89
C PRO A 199 16.96 32.53 6.52
N ASP A 200 16.42 33.30 7.46
CA ASP A 200 15.38 34.32 7.18
C ASP A 200 15.93 35.75 7.05
N ARG A 201 16.59 36.05 5.91
CA ARG A 201 16.68 37.44 5.42
C ARG A 201 17.02 37.51 3.93
N LYS A 202 16.05 37.23 3.05
CA LYS A 202 16.00 37.86 1.71
C LYS A 202 14.63 37.69 1.05
N GLY A 203 13.81 38.75 1.11
CA GLY A 203 12.57 38.81 0.35
C GLY A 203 11.90 40.17 0.41
N GLN A 204 12.36 41.15 -0.37
CA GLN A 204 11.54 42.28 -0.78
C GLN A 204 11.96 42.73 -2.19
N ARG A 205 11.08 42.49 -3.17
CA ARG A 205 11.10 43.14 -4.49
C ARG A 205 9.86 44.04 -4.59
N PRO A 206 9.98 45.34 -4.91
CA PRO A 206 8.83 46.17 -5.22
C PRO A 206 8.35 45.92 -6.65
N LYS A 207 7.03 45.93 -6.84
CA LYS A 207 6.38 45.89 -8.16
C LYS A 207 6.45 47.27 -8.81
N SER A 208 6.84 47.31 -10.08
CA SER A 208 6.54 48.39 -11.04
C SER A 208 5.34 47.99 -11.88
#